data_AF-A0A975HCM1-F1
#
_entry.id   AF-A0A975HCM1-F1
#
_cell.length_a   1.000
_cell.length_b   1.000
_cell.length_c   1.000
_cell.angle_alpha   90.00
_cell.angle_beta   90.00
_cell.angle_gamma   90.00
#
_symmetry.space_group_name_H-M   'P 1'
#
loop_
_entity.id
_entity.type
_entity.pdbx_description
1 polymer ?
#
loop_
_entity_poly.entity_id
_entity_poly.type
_entity_poly.pdbx_seq_one_letter_code
_entity_poly.pdbx_strand_id
1 'polypeptide(L)'
;MLTTALQWYGAAAGALAALIVSLDLGRRWTGIGFVIFVTSSIALIGWGFLKPDAAGIGTQNVILLVINLIGVYRYLIRRKAPV
;
A
#
# COMPACT_ATOMS: atom_id res chain seq x y z
N MET A 1 -4.31 21.74 4.51
CA MET A 1 -4.30 21.33 3.09
C MET A 1 -3.44 20.09 2.86
N LEU A 2 -2.16 20.08 3.25
CA LEU A 2 -1.27 18.92 3.07
C LEU A 2 -1.78 17.63 3.74
N THR A 3 -2.14 17.67 5.02
CA THR A 3 -2.64 16.48 5.75
C THR A 3 -3.94 15.95 5.14
N THR A 4 -4.84 16.83 4.71
CA THR A 4 -6.06 16.45 3.97
C THR A 4 -5.73 15.73 2.68
N ALA A 5 -4.76 16.24 1.89
CA ALA A 5 -4.33 15.60 0.66
C ALA A 5 -3.73 14.21 0.91
N LEU A 6 -2.84 14.08 1.90
CA LEU A 6 -2.23 12.80 2.28
C LEU A 6 -3.28 11.76 2.72
N GLN A 7 -4.26 12.18 3.52
CA GLN A 7 -5.33 11.29 4.00
C GLN A 7 -6.18 10.74 2.86
N TRP A 8 -6.70 11.63 2.00
CA TRP A 8 -7.60 11.25 0.91
C TRP A 8 -6.87 10.49 -0.20
N TYR A 9 -5.65 10.90 -0.53
CA TYR A 9 -4.81 10.13 -1.46
C TYR A 9 -4.54 8.73 -0.90
N GLY A 10 -4.10 8.64 0.37
CA GLY A 10 -3.82 7.37 1.02
C GLY A 10 -5.03 6.44 1.01
N ALA A 11 -6.21 6.95 1.37
CA ALA A 11 -7.46 6.19 1.36
C ALA A 11 -7.86 5.74 -0.06
N ALA A 12 -7.84 6.64 -1.04
CA ALA A 12 -8.22 6.32 -2.43
C ALA A 12 -7.25 5.32 -3.07
N ALA A 13 -5.94 5.53 -2.90
CA ALA A 13 -4.92 4.61 -3.40
C ALA A 13 -5.05 3.23 -2.74
N GLY A 14 -5.29 3.18 -1.43
CA GLY A 14 -5.50 1.93 -0.71
C GLY A 14 -6.73 1.16 -1.18
N ALA A 15 -7.86 1.86 -1.39
CA ALA A 15 -9.07 1.26 -1.92
C ALA A 15 -8.89 0.72 -3.35
N LEU A 16 -8.22 1.49 -4.22
CA LEU A 16 -7.90 1.07 -5.59
C LEU A 16 -6.98 -0.15 -5.60
N ALA A 17 -5.94 -0.15 -4.76
CA ALA A 17 -5.04 -1.28 -4.62
C ALA A 17 -5.76 -2.54 -4.15
N ALA A 18 -6.65 -2.42 -3.16
CA ALA A 18 -7.47 -3.52 -2.67
C ALA A 18 -8.36 -4.10 -3.77
N LEU A 19 -8.99 -3.23 -4.57
CA LEU A 19 -9.81 -3.64 -5.71
C LEU A 19 -8.98 -4.41 -6.76
N ILE A 20 -7.80 -3.91 -7.12
CA ILE A 20 -6.93 -4.60 -8.10
C ILE A 20 -6.52 -5.98 -7.59
N VAL A 21 -6.17 -6.10 -6.30
CA VAL A 21 -5.80 -7.37 -5.69
C VAL A 21 -6.99 -8.32 -5.61
N SER A 22 -8.19 -7.83 -5.28
CA SER A 22 -9.40 -8.66 -5.15
C SER A 22 -9.91 -9.22 -6.47
N LEU A 23 -9.63 -8.55 -7.60
CA LEU A 23 -10.03 -9.02 -8.93
C LEU A 23 -9.18 -10.20 -9.43
N ASP A 24 -8.06 -10.50 -8.77
CA ASP A 24 -7.14 -11.61 -9.10
C ASP A 24 -6.87 -11.77 -10.61
N LEU A 25 -6.59 -10.66 -11.30
CA LEU A 25 -6.32 -10.60 -12.74
C LEU A 25 -4.97 -11.25 -13.14
N GLY A 26 -4.38 -12.01 -12.24
CA GLY A 26 -3.09 -12.66 -12.40
C GLY A 26 -1.94 -11.93 -11.70
N ARG A 27 -0.82 -12.66 -11.61
CA ARG A 27 0.34 -12.33 -10.76
C ARG A 27 0.86 -10.90 -10.93
N ARG A 28 0.93 -10.40 -12.17
CA ARG A 28 1.47 -9.06 -12.45
C ARG A 28 0.56 -7.96 -11.91
N TRP A 29 -0.75 -8.08 -12.09
CA TRP A 29 -1.73 -7.10 -11.61
C TRP A 29 -1.82 -7.09 -10.08
N THR A 30 -1.79 -8.26 -9.44
CA THR A 30 -1.67 -8.35 -7.97
C THR A 30 -0.41 -7.65 -7.47
N GLY A 31 0.72 -7.83 -8.16
CA GLY A 31 1.97 -7.12 -7.87
C GLY A 31 1.85 -5.61 -8.02
N ILE A 32 1.17 -5.10 -9.05
CA ILE A 32 0.90 -3.67 -9.24
C ILE A 32 0.01 -3.13 -8.11
N GLY A 33 -0.99 -3.90 -7.66
CA GLY A 33 -1.81 -3.56 -6.49
C GLY A 33 -0.96 -3.33 -5.24
N PHE A 34 0.02 -4.22 -4.97
CA PHE A 34 0.96 -4.02 -3.87
C PHE A 34 1.84 -2.78 -4.02
N VAL A 35 2.24 -2.39 -5.25
CA VAL A 35 2.97 -1.13 -5.47
C VAL A 35 2.09 0.08 -5.10
N ILE A 36 0.80 0.07 -5.46
CA ILE A 36 -0.13 1.15 -5.08
C ILE A 36 -0.37 1.16 -3.57
N PHE A 37 -0.44 0.00 -2.92
CA PHE A 37 -0.50 -0.06 -1.47
C PHE A 37 0.75 0.54 -0.79
N VAL A 38 1.94 0.39 -1.37
CA VAL A 38 3.16 1.06 -0.87
C VAL A 38 3.00 2.59 -0.89
N THR A 39 2.49 3.16 -1.97
CA THR A 39 2.31 4.62 -2.05
C THR A 39 1.24 5.11 -1.08
N SER A 40 0.15 4.35 -0.93
CA SER A 40 -0.89 4.58 0.07
C SER A 40 -0.31 4.59 1.49
N SER A 41 0.49 3.58 1.84
CA SER A 41 1.11 3.47 3.17
C SER A 41 2.05 4.63 3.47
N ILE A 42 2.88 5.07 2.53
CA ILE A 42 3.76 6.24 2.72
C ILE A 42 2.95 7.51 3.02
N ALA A 43 1.86 7.73 2.30
CA ALA A 43 0.97 8.87 2.52
C ALA A 43 0.29 8.82 3.91
N LEU A 44 -0.22 7.65 4.31
CA LEU A 44 -0.90 7.47 5.60
C LEU A 44 0.06 7.44 6.79
N ILE A 45 1.32 7.04 6.60
CA ILE A 45 2.39 7.22 7.59
C ILE A 45 2.62 8.72 7.82
N GLY A 46 2.85 9.47 6.73
CA GLY A 46 3.07 10.91 6.81
C GLY A 46 1.88 11.63 7.45
N TRP A 47 0.66 11.30 7.05
CA TRP A 47 -0.55 11.85 7.67
C TRP A 47 -0.67 11.47 9.15
N GLY A 48 -0.45 10.20 9.49
CA GLY A 48 -0.63 9.66 10.83
C GLY A 48 0.33 10.27 11.86
N PHE A 49 1.55 10.63 11.45
CA PHE A 49 2.53 11.27 12.33
C PHE A 49 2.48 12.81 12.30
N LEU A 50 1.88 13.42 11.28
CA LEU A 50 1.69 14.87 11.21
C LEU A 50 0.39 15.37 11.88
N LYS A 51 -0.56 14.47 12.17
CA LYS A 51 -1.86 14.82 12.76
C LYS A 51 -1.96 14.29 14.20
N PRO A 52 -2.32 15.14 15.19
CA PRO A 52 -2.67 14.68 16.53
C PRO A 52 -3.76 13.61 16.45
N ASP A 53 -3.64 12.57 17.28
CA ASP A 53 -4.59 11.45 17.38
C ASP A 53 -4.63 10.46 16.20
N ALA A 54 -3.74 10.59 15.21
CA ALA A 54 -3.68 9.69 14.05
C ALA A 54 -2.50 8.68 14.08
N ALA A 55 -1.71 8.68 15.16
CA ALA A 55 -0.48 7.88 15.27
C ALA A 55 -0.72 6.36 15.14
N GLY A 56 -1.90 5.87 15.54
CA GLY A 56 -2.29 4.46 15.36
C GLY A 56 -2.35 4.06 13.88
N ILE A 57 -2.99 4.88 13.04
CA ILE A 57 -3.08 4.65 11.58
C ILE A 57 -1.69 4.77 10.94
N GLY A 58 -0.88 5.72 11.40
CA GLY A 58 0.50 5.87 10.95
C GLY A 58 1.33 4.61 11.21
N THR A 59 1.29 4.11 12.45
CA THR A 59 2.00 2.90 12.88
C THR A 59 1.54 1.66 12.14
N GLN A 60 0.23 1.48 11.97
CA GLN A 60 -0.33 0.40 11.16
C GLN A 60 0.22 0.43 9.73
N ASN A 61 0.31 1.62 9.12
CA ASN A 61 0.82 1.75 7.77
C ASN A 61 2.34 1.51 7.66
N VAL A 62 3.12 1.70 8.74
CA VAL A 62 4.52 1.26 8.78
C VAL A 62 4.61 -0.27 8.65
N ILE A 63 3.77 -1.01 9.37
CA ILE A 63 3.73 -2.47 9.28
C ILE A 63 3.25 -2.89 7.89
N LEU A 64 2.18 -2.27 7.39
CA LEU A 64 1.67 -2.54 6.04
C LEU A 64 2.70 -2.23 4.97
N LEU A 65 3.51 -1.19 5.11
CA LEU A 65 4.58 -0.86 4.16
C LEU A 65 5.53 -2.06 3.97
N VAL A 66 5.95 -2.69 5.07
CA VAL A 66 6.81 -3.89 5.02
C VAL A 66 6.10 -5.05 4.31
N ILE A 67 4.84 -5.32 4.67
CA ILE A 67 4.03 -6.39 4.06
C ILE A 67 3.85 -6.15 2.55
N ASN A 68 3.57 -4.90 2.17
CA ASN A 68 3.37 -4.52 0.78
C ASN A 68 4.65 -4.65 -0.03
N LEU A 69 5.81 -4.26 0.53
CA LEU A 69 7.11 -4.50 -0.09
C LEU A 69 7.41 -5.99 -0.30
N ILE A 70 7.07 -6.84 0.67
CA ILE A 70 7.14 -8.30 0.52
C ILE A 70 6.23 -8.77 -0.61
N GLY A 71 5.02 -8.21 -0.72
CA GLY A 71 4.09 -8.44 -1.83
C GLY A 71 4.70 -8.07 -3.18
N VAL A 72 5.26 -6.87 -3.32
CA VAL A 72 5.96 -6.41 -4.53
C VAL A 72 7.09 -7.38 -4.90
N TYR A 73 7.95 -7.73 -3.94
CA TYR A 73 9.03 -8.69 -4.18
C TYR A 73 8.51 -10.05 -4.62
N ARG A 74 7.50 -10.59 -3.93
CA ARG A 74 6.96 -11.92 -4.22
C ARG A 74 6.29 -12.00 -5.58
N TYR A 75 5.59 -10.95 -6.03
CA TYR A 75 4.77 -11.00 -7.25
C TYR A 75 5.47 -10.43 -8.49
N LEU A 76 6.27 -9.37 -8.36
CA LEU A 76 6.93 -8.71 -9.50
C LEU A 76 8.41 -9.10 -9.67
N ILE A 77 9.14 -9.30 -8.57
CA ILE A 77 10.61 -9.47 -8.63
C ILE A 77 10.99 -10.96 -8.63
N ARG A 78 10.46 -11.73 -7.69
CA ARG A 78 10.78 -13.15 -7.54
C ARG A 78 10.23 -13.91 -8.75
N ARG A 79 11.14 -14.43 -9.57
CA ARG A 79 10.78 -15.40 -10.62
C ARG A 79 10.29 -16.68 -9.97
N LYS A 80 9.17 -17.22 -10.44
CA LYS A 80 8.76 -18.60 -10.09
C LYS A 80 9.83 -19.51 -10.70
N ALA A 81 10.35 -20.47 -9.93
CA ALA A 81 11.16 -21.52 -10.51
C ALA A 81 10.33 -22.23 -11.60
N PRO A 82 10.91 -22.53 -12.77
CA PRO A 82 10.24 -23.42 -13.72
C PRO A 82 9.99 -24.74 -12.99
N VAL A 83 8.72 -25.14 -12.92
CA VAL A 83 8.31 -26.49 -12.47
C VAL A 83 8.49 -27.47 -13.61
#